data_AF-A0A852UNV8-F1
#
_entry.id   AF-A0A852UNV8-F1
#
_cell.length_a   1.000
_cell.length_b   1.000
_cell.length_c   1.000
_cell.angle_alpha   90.00
_cell.angle_beta   90.00
_cell.angle_gamma   90.00
#
_symmetry.space_group_name_H-M   'P 1'
#
loop_
_entity.id
_entity.type
_entity.pdbx_description
1 polymer ?
#
loop_
_entity_poly.entity_id
_entity_poly.type
_entity_poly.pdbx_seq_one_letter_code
_entity_poly.pdbx_strand_id
1 'polypeptide(L)'
;MSLKGIELQIAIPKTFEAGKIAEHKHQQTQLNQDHSNSLMERQMVKTRESVLPSEEAAKMASGGNQHLRDSAEDADRKNNEEEKKTMHPYKGSFVDFTG
;
A
#
# COMPACT_ATOMS: atom_id res chain seq x y z
N MET A 1 -34.94 57.50 -7.29
CA MET A 1 -35.29 56.28 -6.52
C MET A 1 -34.18 55.26 -6.75
N SER A 2 -33.51 54.84 -5.67
CA SER A 2 -32.31 54.00 -5.69
C SER A 2 -32.69 52.54 -5.97
N LEU A 3 -32.03 51.91 -6.96
CA LEU A 3 -32.12 50.47 -7.22
C LEU A 3 -31.43 49.73 -6.07
N LYS A 4 -32.22 49.38 -5.05
CA LYS A 4 -31.81 48.44 -4.01
C LYS A 4 -31.62 47.07 -4.69
N GLY A 5 -30.36 46.63 -4.81
CA GLY A 5 -30.00 45.40 -5.50
C GLY A 5 -30.82 44.23 -4.96
N ILE A 6 -31.54 43.55 -5.85
CA ILE A 6 -32.34 42.37 -5.52
C ILE A 6 -31.36 41.20 -5.44
N GLU A 7 -31.17 40.66 -4.24
CA GLU A 7 -30.35 39.47 -4.02
C GLU A 7 -31.17 38.23 -4.38
N LEU A 8 -30.74 37.47 -5.39
CA LEU A 8 -31.39 36.22 -5.78
C LEU A 8 -30.99 35.12 -4.79
N GLN A 9 -31.86 34.82 -3.83
CA GLN A 9 -31.68 33.68 -2.91
C GLN A 9 -32.15 32.39 -3.60
N ILE A 10 -31.21 31.61 -4.13
CA ILE A 10 -31.48 30.28 -4.69
C ILE A 10 -31.41 29.27 -3.55
N ALA A 11 -32.56 28.75 -3.12
CA ALA A 11 -32.61 27.65 -2.17
C ALA A 11 -32.54 26.31 -2.93
N ILE A 12 -31.42 25.60 -2.82
CA ILE A 12 -31.34 24.20 -3.28
C ILE A 12 -31.98 23.34 -2.18
N PRO A 13 -33.00 22.51 -2.48
CA PRO A 13 -33.56 21.58 -1.51
C PRO A 13 -32.48 20.64 -0.99
N LYS A 14 -32.37 20.48 0.34
CA LYS A 14 -31.36 19.60 0.97
C LYS A 14 -31.42 18.15 0.45
N THR A 15 -32.57 17.72 -0.06
CA THR A 15 -32.77 16.42 -0.70
C THR A 15 -32.04 16.27 -2.03
N PHE A 16 -31.86 17.36 -2.79
CA PHE A 16 -31.10 17.36 -4.04
C PHE A 16 -29.61 17.13 -3.79
N GLU A 17 -29.05 17.82 -2.78
CA GLU A 17 -27.67 17.60 -2.36
C GLU A 17 -27.46 16.20 -1.80
N ALA A 18 -28.39 15.70 -0.98
CA ALA A 18 -28.35 14.33 -0.47
C ALA A 18 -28.38 13.29 -1.61
N GLY A 19 -29.19 13.52 -2.65
CA GLY A 19 -29.22 12.67 -3.85
C GLY A 19 -27.89 12.65 -4.59
N LYS A 20 -27.28 13.82 -4.81
CA LYS A 20 -25.97 13.96 -5.47
C LYS A 20 -24.85 13.26 -4.69
N ILE A 21 -24.85 13.37 -3.36
CA ILE A 21 -23.86 12.68 -2.50
C ILE A 21 -24.06 11.18 -2.55
N ALA A 22 -25.31 10.71 -2.52
CA ALA A 22 -25.62 9.29 -2.62
C ALA A 22 -25.16 8.70 -3.98
N GLU A 23 -25.39 9.42 -5.07
CA GLU A 23 -24.95 9.05 -6.41
C GLU A 23 -23.41 9.01 -6.52
N HIS A 24 -22.73 10.04 -6.02
CA HIS A 24 -21.26 10.09 -6.00
C HIS A 24 -20.67 8.94 -5.18
N LYS A 25 -21.27 8.63 -4.03
CA LYS A 25 -20.85 7.51 -3.18
C LYS A 25 -21.03 6.18 -3.92
N HIS A 26 -22.14 6.00 -4.64
CA HIS A 26 -22.39 4.78 -5.41
C HIS A 26 -21.36 4.58 -6.52
N GLN A 27 -21.07 5.63 -7.30
CA GLN A 27 -20.03 5.59 -8.34
C GLN A 27 -18.65 5.26 -7.75
N GLN A 28 -18.29 5.90 -6.63
CA GLN A 28 -17.02 5.64 -5.96
C GLN A 28 -16.91 4.19 -5.45
N THR A 29 -17.99 3.63 -4.90
CA THR A 29 -18.01 2.22 -4.49
C THR A 29 -17.77 1.27 -5.66
N GLN A 30 -18.40 1.50 -6.81
CA GLN A 30 -18.17 0.69 -8.02
C GLN A 30 -16.71 0.76 -8.47
N LEU A 31 -16.16 1.98 -8.59
CA LEU A 31 -14.76 2.18 -8.99
C LEU A 31 -13.77 1.50 -8.04
N ASN A 32 -14.01 1.57 -6.73
CA ASN A 32 -13.16 0.92 -5.75
C ASN A 32 -13.21 -0.61 -5.88
N GLN A 33 -14.38 -1.18 -6.10
CA GLN A 33 -14.52 -2.63 -6.30
C GLN A 33 -13.79 -3.08 -7.56
N ASP A 34 -13.95 -2.37 -8.67
CA ASP A 34 -13.25 -2.66 -9.93
C ASP A 34 -11.74 -2.57 -9.77
N HIS A 35 -11.26 -1.54 -9.06
CA HIS A 35 -9.85 -1.40 -8.75
C HIS A 35 -9.33 -2.58 -7.92
N SER A 36 -10.01 -2.94 -6.83
CA SER A 36 -9.66 -4.09 -6.00
C SER A 36 -9.64 -5.39 -6.79
N ASN A 37 -10.61 -5.61 -7.69
CA ASN A 37 -10.65 -6.80 -8.55
C ASN A 37 -9.43 -6.85 -9.49
N SER A 38 -9.07 -5.73 -10.12
CA SER A 38 -7.90 -5.66 -11.01
C SER A 38 -6.57 -5.91 -10.28
N LEU A 39 -6.44 -5.43 -9.04
CA LEU A 39 -5.27 -5.68 -8.21
C LEU A 39 -5.21 -7.15 -7.79
N MET A 40 -6.35 -7.73 -7.42
CA MET A 40 -6.44 -9.14 -7.06
C MET A 40 -6.07 -10.05 -8.24
N GLU A 41 -6.55 -9.74 -9.44
CA GLU A 41 -6.19 -10.48 -10.66
C GLU A 41 -4.68 -10.42 -10.94
N ARG A 42 -4.08 -9.23 -10.87
CA ARG A 42 -2.62 -9.07 -11.00
C ARG A 42 -1.85 -9.86 -9.95
N GLN A 43 -2.35 -9.87 -8.71
CA GLN A 43 -1.73 -10.63 -7.63
C GLN A 43 -1.87 -12.15 -7.86
N MET A 44 -3.01 -12.63 -8.36
CA MET A 44 -3.20 -14.03 -8.74
C MET A 44 -2.24 -14.45 -9.86
N VAL A 45 -2.04 -13.60 -10.87
CA VAL A 45 -1.05 -13.88 -11.93
C VAL A 45 0.36 -13.98 -11.35
N LYS A 46 0.79 -12.99 -10.55
CA LYS A 46 2.11 -12.99 -9.92
C LYS A 46 2.35 -14.19 -9.01
N THR A 47 1.35 -14.54 -8.20
CA THR A 47 1.45 -15.70 -7.30
C THR A 47 1.57 -16.99 -8.10
N ARG A 48 0.76 -17.17 -9.15
CA ARG A 48 0.87 -18.31 -10.06
C ARG A 48 2.24 -18.40 -10.74
N GLU A 49 2.75 -17.28 -11.25
CA GLU A 49 4.09 -17.21 -11.85
C GLU A 49 5.19 -17.50 -10.86
N SER A 50 5.07 -17.07 -9.58
CA SER A 50 6.07 -17.31 -8.54
C SER A 50 6.08 -18.73 -7.96
N VAL A 51 4.95 -19.44 -8.02
CA VAL A 51 4.86 -20.82 -7.51
C VAL A 51 5.63 -21.79 -8.41
N LEU A 52 5.64 -21.56 -9.73
CA LEU A 52 6.40 -22.37 -10.69
C LEU A 52 7.92 -22.43 -10.40
N PRO A 53 8.65 -21.30 -10.25
CA PRO A 53 10.06 -21.31 -9.89
C PRO A 53 10.29 -21.71 -8.43
N SER A 54 9.33 -21.47 -7.53
CA SER A 54 9.45 -21.88 -6.13
C SER A 54 9.41 -23.41 -5.96
N GLU A 55 8.62 -24.13 -6.76
CA GLU A 55 8.57 -25.60 -6.70
C GLU A 55 9.88 -26.22 -7.22
N GLU A 56 10.46 -25.63 -8.26
CA GLU A 56 11.75 -26.06 -8.81
C GLU A 56 12.91 -25.75 -7.85
N ALA A 57 12.89 -24.58 -7.22
CA ALA A 57 13.84 -24.21 -6.16
C ALA A 57 13.70 -25.08 -4.91
N ALA A 58 12.48 -25.45 -4.50
CA ALA A 58 12.25 -26.35 -3.37
C ALA A 58 12.74 -27.78 -3.65
N LYS A 59 12.59 -28.27 -4.88
CA LYS A 59 13.15 -29.57 -5.30
C LYS A 59 14.68 -29.56 -5.30
N MET A 60 15.32 -28.45 -5.68
CA MET A 60 16.78 -28.29 -5.59
C MET A 60 17.27 -28.20 -4.14
N ALA A 61 16.55 -27.53 -3.25
CA ALA A 61 16.91 -27.39 -1.84
C ALA A 61 16.79 -28.71 -1.05
N SER A 62 15.89 -29.61 -1.45
CA SER A 62 15.71 -30.90 -0.77
C SER A 62 16.80 -31.95 -1.10
N GLY A 63 17.72 -31.66 -2.03
CA GLY A 63 18.72 -32.61 -2.52
C GLY A 63 20.16 -32.39 -2.05
N GLY A 64 20.47 -31.36 -1.25
CA GLY A 64 21.85 -30.94 -1.00
C GLY A 64 22.17 -30.64 0.46
N ASN A 65 22.42 -31.67 1.27
CA ASN A 65 23.10 -31.51 2.55
C ASN A 65 24.62 -31.37 2.30
N GLN A 66 25.11 -30.16 2.00
CA GLN A 66 26.52 -29.76 2.15
C GLN A 66 26.72 -28.30 1.71
N HIS A 67 26.77 -27.38 2.68
CA HIS A 67 27.90 -26.45 2.87
C HIS A 67 27.56 -25.42 3.95
N LEU A 68 27.91 -25.76 5.19
CA LEU A 68 28.38 -24.76 6.16
C LEU A 68 29.72 -24.26 5.61
N ARG A 69 29.84 -22.96 5.24
CA ARG A 69 31.13 -22.21 5.37
C ARG A 69 31.16 -20.72 5.00
N ASP A 70 30.07 -20.07 4.56
CA ASP A 70 30.16 -18.65 4.15
C ASP A 70 29.59 -17.62 5.14
N SER A 71 29.14 -18.01 6.34
CA SER A 71 28.42 -17.11 7.25
C SER A 71 29.28 -16.16 8.11
N ALA A 72 30.58 -16.01 7.83
CA ALA A 72 31.47 -15.17 8.67
C ALA A 72 31.67 -13.74 8.14
N GLU A 73 31.50 -13.48 6.83
CA GLU A 73 31.81 -12.16 6.24
C GLU A 73 30.57 -11.26 6.05
N ASP A 74 29.35 -11.80 6.09
CA ASP A 74 28.10 -11.03 5.93
C ASP A 74 27.59 -10.37 7.22
N ALA A 75 28.13 -10.76 8.39
CA ALA A 75 27.69 -10.23 9.68
C ALA A 75 28.13 -8.76 9.91
N ASP A 76 29.32 -8.38 9.43
CA ASP A 76 29.85 -7.03 9.60
C ASP A 76 29.22 -6.01 8.64
N ARG A 77 28.74 -6.47 7.47
CA ARG A 77 28.01 -5.59 6.53
C ARG A 77 26.59 -5.28 7.00
N LYS A 78 25.90 -6.24 7.64
CA LYS A 78 24.54 -6.04 8.15
C LYS A 78 24.44 -5.00 9.27
N ASN A 79 25.40 -5.00 10.20
CA ASN A 79 25.42 -4.03 11.30
C ASN A 79 25.49 -2.57 10.81
N ASN A 80 26.30 -2.31 9.78
CA ASN A 80 26.49 -0.96 9.24
C ASN A 80 25.29 -0.47 8.40
N GLU A 81 24.48 -1.38 7.86
CA GLU A 81 23.23 -1.06 7.16
C GLU A 81 22.05 -0.82 8.10
N GLU A 82 22.04 -1.44 9.29
CA GLU A 82 21.01 -1.22 10.31
C GLU A 82 21.13 0.16 10.97
N GLU A 83 22.35 0.66 11.22
CA GLU A 83 22.56 2.02 11.75
C GLU A 83 22.08 3.13 10.79
N LYS A 84 22.15 2.90 9.47
CA LYS A 84 21.68 3.88 8.46
C LYS A 84 20.17 3.84 8.22
N LYS A 85 19.49 2.75 8.61
CA LYS A 85 18.05 2.56 8.38
C LYS A 85 17.13 3.31 9.35
N THR A 86 17.65 3.83 10.46
CA THR A 86 16.82 4.49 11.48
C THR A 86 16.50 5.95 11.16
N MET A 87 17.13 6.57 10.15
CA MET A 87 16.91 7.97 9.80
C MET A 87 15.71 8.14 8.84
N HIS A 88 14.50 8.22 9.39
CA HIS A 88 13.30 8.49 8.58
C HIS A 88 13.12 10.02 8.39
N PRO A 89 12.91 10.52 7.16
CA PRO A 89 12.92 11.96 6.86
C PRO A 89 11.83 12.78 7.58
N TYR A 90 10.76 12.13 8.06
CA TYR A 90 9.68 12.76 8.84
C TYR A 90 9.57 12.23 10.28
N LYS A 91 10.22 11.12 10.63
CA LYS A 91 10.05 10.44 11.94
C LYS A 91 11.30 10.49 12.83
N GLY A 92 12.45 10.93 12.30
CA GLY A 92 13.71 10.96 13.04
C GLY A 92 14.27 9.56 13.32
N SER A 93 15.29 9.49 14.19
CA SER A 93 15.89 8.23 14.64
C SER A 93 15.16 7.67 15.86
N PHE A 94 14.83 6.38 15.82
CA PHE A 94 14.18 5.66 16.92
C PHE A 94 15.24 4.92 17.74
N VAL A 95 15.43 5.35 18.99
CA VAL A 95 16.32 4.69 19.95
C VAL A 95 15.46 4.17 21.10
N ASP A 96 15.49 2.85 21.32
CA ASP A 96 14.82 2.20 22.44
C ASP A 96 15.85 2.00 23.56
N PHE A 97 15.57 2.58 24.74
CA PHE A 97 16.43 2.46 25.92
C PHE A 97 15.79 1.48 26.90
N THR A 98 16.41 0.32 27.06
CA THR A 98 16.11 -0.59 28.19
C THR A 98 17.17 -0.40 29.27
N GLY A 99 16.75 0.03 30.46
CA GLY A 99 17.58 0.14 31.66
C GLY A 99 17.27 -0.97 32.66
#